data_AF-A0A6G7RUJ7-F1
#
_entry.id   AF-A0A6G7RUJ7-F1
#
_cell.length_a   1.000
_cell.length_b   1.000
_cell.length_c   1.000
_cell.angle_alpha   90.00
_cell.angle_beta   90.00
_cell.angle_gamma   90.00
#
_symmetry.space_group_name_H-M   'P 1'
#
loop_
_entity.id
_entity.type
_entity.pdbx_description
1 polymer ?
#
loop_
_entity_poly.entity_id
_entity_poly.type
_entity_poly.pdbx_seq_one_letter_code
_entity_poly.pdbx_strand_id
1 'polypeptide(L)'
;MKTEDNIENHYKLMISFKDKILFESELDKKEINYYVENEYFGDKVRFVFLDSDHKKVDNIIINNEIVATVESNLVSDFNDQSKMVKLYLIIAFVFIAIIFLLALFFNFIMT
;
A
#
# COMPACT_ATOMS: atom_id res chain seq x y z
N MET A 1 -7.29 -19.82 -25.70
CA MET A 1 -7.96 -19.92 -24.39
C MET A 1 -6.86 -19.99 -23.35
N LYS A 2 -6.49 -18.85 -22.76
CA LYS A 2 -5.44 -18.76 -21.74
C LYS A 2 -6.13 -18.69 -20.39
N THR A 3 -5.69 -19.60 -19.54
CA THR A 3 -6.19 -20.01 -18.24
C THR A 3 -6.27 -18.86 -17.24
N GLU A 4 -7.28 -18.92 -16.38
CA GLU A 4 -7.42 -18.21 -15.11
C GLU A 4 -6.14 -18.40 -14.27
N ASP A 5 -5.15 -17.54 -14.48
CA ASP A 5 -3.98 -17.47 -13.63
C ASP A 5 -4.26 -16.39 -12.58
N ASN A 6 -4.61 -16.85 -11.39
CA ASN A 6 -4.66 -16.14 -10.10
C ASN A 6 -4.85 -14.61 -10.13
N ILE A 7 -6.09 -14.15 -10.40
CA ILE A 7 -6.54 -12.76 -10.36
C ILE A 7 -6.24 -12.06 -9.00
N GLU A 8 -6.00 -12.82 -7.93
CA GLU A 8 -5.70 -12.29 -6.59
C GLU A 8 -4.31 -11.63 -6.48
N ASN A 9 -3.36 -11.97 -7.37
CA ASN A 9 -1.99 -11.40 -7.36
C ASN A 9 -1.76 -10.39 -8.49
N HIS A 10 -2.80 -9.65 -8.85
CA HIS A 10 -2.70 -8.58 -9.84
C HIS A 10 -2.93 -7.22 -9.19
N TYR A 11 -2.11 -6.25 -9.57
CA TYR A 11 -2.29 -4.86 -9.21
C TYR A 11 -3.60 -4.33 -9.80
N LYS A 12 -4.56 -4.03 -8.92
CA LYS A 12 -5.89 -3.53 -9.27
C LYS A 12 -6.04 -2.06 -8.89
N LEU A 13 -6.59 -1.29 -9.82
CA LEU A 13 -6.74 0.15 -9.70
C LEU A 13 -8.11 0.59 -10.17
N MET A 14 -8.82 1.36 -9.36
CA MET A 14 -10.06 2.04 -9.76
C MET A 14 -9.75 3.47 -10.20
N ILE A 15 -10.06 3.81 -11.45
CA ILE A 15 -9.88 5.15 -12.02
C ILE A 15 -11.23 5.84 -12.15
N SER A 16 -11.29 7.15 -11.84
CA SER A 16 -12.48 7.95 -12.12
C SER A 16 -12.78 8.01 -13.62
N PHE A 17 -14.04 7.87 -14.01
CA PHE A 17 -14.47 7.90 -15.41
C PHE A 17 -14.05 9.18 -16.14
N LYS A 18 -13.97 10.30 -15.42
CA LYS A 18 -13.48 11.59 -15.94
C LYS A 18 -12.05 11.50 -16.49
N ASP A 19 -11.20 10.73 -15.82
CA ASP A 19 -9.77 10.64 -16.13
C ASP A 19 -9.43 9.40 -16.98
N LYS A 20 -10.43 8.55 -17.26
CA LYS A 20 -10.29 7.30 -18.02
C LYS A 20 -9.56 7.49 -19.35
N ILE A 21 -10.00 8.46 -20.15
CA ILE A 21 -9.46 8.68 -21.50
C ILE A 21 -7.98 9.11 -21.44
N LEU A 22 -7.64 9.99 -20.49
CA LEU A 22 -6.27 10.42 -20.29
C LEU A 22 -5.40 9.25 -19.83
N PHE A 23 -5.91 8.46 -18.89
CA PHE A 23 -5.20 7.30 -18.35
C PHE A 23 -4.92 6.24 -19.42
N GLU A 24 -5.92 5.86 -20.23
CA GLU A 24 -5.75 4.92 -21.34
C GLU A 24 -4.70 5.43 -22.34
N SER A 25 -4.74 6.72 -22.68
CA SER A 25 -3.75 7.32 -23.58
C SER A 25 -2.32 7.24 -23.03
N GLU A 26 -2.13 7.46 -21.72
CA GLU A 26 -0.81 7.35 -21.09
C GLU A 26 -0.32 5.90 -20.98
N LEU A 27 -1.22 4.94 -20.80
CA LEU A 27 -0.90 3.51 -20.83
C LEU A 27 -0.44 3.09 -22.24
N ASP A 28 -1.17 3.51 -23.28
CA ASP A 28 -0.84 3.21 -24.67
C ASP A 28 0.53 3.78 -25.06
N LYS A 29 0.82 5.03 -24.69
CA LYS A 29 2.13 5.67 -24.95
C LYS A 29 3.31 4.91 -24.35
N LYS A 30 3.09 4.20 -23.24
CA LYS A 30 4.12 3.45 -22.50
C LYS A 30 4.04 1.94 -22.77
N GLU A 31 3.19 1.52 -23.70
CA GLU A 31 2.97 0.11 -24.08
C GLU A 31 2.68 -0.78 -22.87
N ILE A 32 1.91 -0.27 -21.90
CA ILE A 32 1.53 -1.00 -20.69
C ILE A 32 0.26 -1.79 -20.98
N ASN A 33 0.35 -3.13 -20.90
CA ASN A 33 -0.81 -4.00 -21.07
C ASN A 33 -1.72 -3.94 -19.84
N TYR A 34 -3.02 -3.88 -20.08
CA TYR A 34 -4.03 -3.84 -19.03
C TYR A 34 -5.29 -4.64 -19.41
N TYR A 35 -6.05 -5.03 -18.40
CA TYR A 35 -7.38 -5.59 -18.55
C TYR A 35 -8.39 -4.71 -17.81
N VAL A 36 -9.56 -4.48 -18.40
CA VAL A 36 -10.66 -3.75 -17.76
C VAL A 36 -11.68 -4.77 -17.26
N GLU A 37 -11.95 -4.77 -15.97
CA GLU A 37 -13.05 -5.57 -15.42
C GLU A 37 -14.39 -4.92 -15.83
N ASN A 38 -15.33 -5.72 -16.33
CA ASN A 38 -16.62 -5.25 -16.86
C ASN A 38 -17.59 -4.69 -15.79
N GLU A 39 -17.20 -4.71 -14.52
CA GLU A 39 -17.97 -4.15 -13.42
C GLU A 39 -17.68 -2.65 -13.26
N TYR A 40 -18.67 -1.83 -13.58
CA TYR A 40 -18.63 -0.40 -13.29
C TYR A 40 -18.99 -0.17 -11.83
N PHE A 41 -18.10 0.49 -11.09
CA PHE A 41 -18.32 0.85 -9.69
C PHE A 41 -18.72 2.32 -9.61
N GLY A 42 -19.99 2.59 -9.96
CA GLY A 42 -20.50 3.96 -10.03
C GLY A 42 -19.80 4.76 -11.14
N ASP A 43 -19.08 5.81 -10.76
CA ASP A 43 -18.30 6.67 -11.67
C ASP A 43 -16.85 6.22 -11.83
N LYS A 44 -16.52 4.97 -11.46
CA LYS A 44 -15.17 4.42 -11.54
C LYS A 44 -15.09 3.18 -12.42
N VAL A 45 -13.95 3.00 -13.07
CA VAL A 45 -13.60 1.85 -13.89
C VAL A 45 -12.41 1.15 -13.28
N ARG A 46 -12.48 -0.17 -13.16
CA ARG A 46 -11.41 -0.99 -12.57
C ARG A 46 -10.49 -1.52 -13.67
N PHE A 47 -9.20 -1.19 -13.54
CA PHE A 47 -8.11 -1.67 -14.35
C PHE A 47 -7.29 -2.70 -13.57
N VAL A 48 -6.86 -3.74 -14.26
CA VAL A 48 -6.04 -4.82 -13.73
C VAL A 48 -4.76 -4.89 -14.54
N PHE A 49 -3.63 -4.92 -13.84
CA PHE A 49 -2.30 -4.91 -14.42
C PHE A 49 -1.47 -6.10 -13.94
N LEU A 50 -0.35 -6.34 -14.60
CA LEU A 50 0.70 -7.18 -14.04
C LEU A 50 1.38 -6.46 -12.88
N ASP A 51 1.67 -7.18 -11.80
CA ASP A 51 2.41 -6.64 -10.65
C ASP A 51 3.76 -6.03 -11.04
N SER A 52 4.41 -6.53 -12.09
CA SER A 52 5.65 -5.96 -12.62
C SER A 52 5.52 -4.52 -13.10
N ASP A 53 4.31 -4.10 -13.49
CA ASP A 53 4.05 -2.78 -14.07
C ASP A 53 3.51 -1.76 -13.05
N HIS A 54 3.28 -2.15 -11.77
CA HIS A 54 2.70 -1.25 -10.75
C HIS A 54 3.44 0.09 -10.66
N LYS A 55 4.79 0.09 -10.60
CA LYS A 55 5.58 1.34 -10.50
C LYS A 55 5.40 2.25 -11.71
N LYS A 56 5.20 1.67 -12.89
CA LYS A 56 4.99 2.46 -14.11
C LYS A 56 3.61 3.09 -14.09
N VAL A 57 2.61 2.34 -13.64
CA VAL A 57 1.23 2.80 -13.50
C VAL A 57 1.11 3.87 -12.41
N ASP A 58 1.72 3.67 -11.24
CA ASP A 58 1.76 4.67 -10.16
C ASP A 58 2.36 6.01 -10.65
N ASN A 59 3.44 5.94 -11.41
CA ASN A 59 4.06 7.13 -11.99
C ASN A 59 3.13 7.87 -12.98
N ILE A 60 2.30 7.14 -13.75
CA ILE A 60 1.31 7.77 -14.63
C ILE A 60 0.29 8.53 -13.79
N ILE A 61 -0.21 7.92 -12.71
CA ILE A 61 -1.22 8.53 -11.84
C ILE A 61 -0.68 9.82 -11.21
N ILE A 62 0.52 9.75 -10.61
CA ILE A 62 1.14 10.88 -9.91
C ILE A 62 1.45 12.02 -10.88
N ASN A 63 2.08 11.72 -12.03
CA ASN A 63 2.54 12.77 -12.96
C ASN A 63 1.41 13.47 -13.70
N ASN A 64 0.24 12.83 -13.82
CA ASN A 64 -0.92 13.37 -14.54
C ASN A 64 -2.07 13.76 -13.60
N GLU A 65 -1.83 13.76 -12.28
CA GLU A 65 -2.82 14.10 -11.24
C GLU A 65 -4.15 13.34 -11.39
N ILE A 66 -4.08 12.07 -11.80
CA ILE A 66 -5.25 11.23 -12.09
C ILE A 66 -5.91 10.79 -10.79
N VAL A 67 -7.24 10.91 -10.70
CA VAL A 67 -7.98 10.47 -9.52
C VAL A 67 -8.16 8.95 -9.55
N ALA A 68 -7.41 8.26 -8.70
CA ALA A 68 -7.36 6.80 -8.61
C ALA A 68 -7.55 6.29 -7.18
N THR A 69 -8.04 5.05 -7.03
CA THR A 69 -8.10 4.30 -5.77
C THR A 69 -7.46 2.94 -6.00
N VAL A 70 -6.35 2.65 -5.31
CA VAL A 70 -5.72 1.33 -5.37
C VAL A 70 -6.57 0.37 -4.54
N GLU A 71 -7.04 -0.71 -5.16
CA GLU A 71 -7.59 -1.83 -4.41
C GLU A 71 -6.42 -2.67 -3.92
N SER A 72 -5.88 -2.29 -2.76
CA SER A 72 -4.88 -3.11 -2.10
C SER A 72 -5.54 -4.41 -1.65
N ASN A 73 -5.22 -5.52 -2.30
CA ASN A 73 -5.10 -6.76 -1.53
C ASN A 73 -4.08 -6.49 -0.42
N LEU A 74 -4.39 -6.98 0.77
CA LEU A 74 -3.72 -6.78 2.06
C LEU A 74 -2.23 -7.18 2.11
N VAL A 75 -1.42 -6.82 1.12
CA VAL A 75 0.04 -6.73 1.32
C VAL A 75 0.25 -5.41 2.01
N SER A 76 0.03 -5.46 3.33
CA SER A 76 0.36 -4.40 4.26
C SER A 76 1.68 -3.78 3.84
N ASP A 77 1.67 -2.48 3.64
CA ASP A 77 2.83 -1.62 3.54
C ASP A 77 3.86 -2.05 4.60
N PHE A 78 4.79 -2.94 4.22
CA PHE A 78 5.71 -3.63 5.13
C PHE A 78 6.68 -2.64 5.78
N ASN A 79 6.68 -1.40 5.29
CA ASN A 79 7.50 -0.32 5.78
C ASN A 79 6.92 0.38 7.02
N ASP A 80 5.59 0.40 7.18
CA ASP A 80 4.94 1.11 8.29
C ASP A 80 4.86 0.26 9.58
N GLN A 81 4.80 -1.06 9.45
CA GLN A 81 4.92 -1.97 10.61
C GLN A 81 6.27 -1.83 11.32
N SER A 82 7.35 -1.58 10.57
CA SER A 82 8.70 -1.42 11.13
C SER A 82 8.80 -0.21 12.08
N LYS A 83 8.05 0.87 11.81
CA LYS A 83 8.01 2.06 12.66
C LYS A 83 7.23 1.79 13.95
N MET A 84 6.12 1.07 13.87
CA MET A 84 5.32 0.69 15.03
C MET A 84 6.06 -0.29 15.95
N VAL A 85 6.80 -1.25 15.38
CA VAL A 85 7.65 -2.18 16.15
C VAL A 85 8.78 -1.44 16.87
N LYS A 86 9.44 -0.48 16.21
CA LYS A 86 10.48 0.35 16.84
C LYS A 86 9.90 1.18 18.00
N LEU A 87 8.73 1.79 17.82
CA LEU A 87 8.06 2.55 18.87
C LEU A 87 7.69 1.66 20.07
N TYR A 88 7.16 0.46 19.82
CA TYR A 88 6.84 -0.50 20.87
C TYR A 88 8.08 -0.94 21.66
N LEU A 89 9.20 -1.23 20.98
CA LEU A 89 10.46 -1.57 21.63
C LEU A 89 11.01 -0.44 22.50
N ILE A 90 10.93 0.82 22.04
CA ILE A 90 11.33 1.99 22.82
C ILE A 90 10.48 2.10 24.09
N ILE A 91 9.15 1.98 23.96
CA ILE A 91 8.23 2.04 25.11
C ILE A 91 8.55 0.92 26.11
N ALA A 92 8.70 -0.32 25.64
CA ALA A 92 9.06 -1.46 26.49
C ALA A 92 10.38 -1.23 27.25
N PHE A 93 11.39 -0.69 26.57
CA PHE A 93 12.67 -0.37 27.19
C PHE A 93 12.54 0.70 28.30
N VAL A 94 11.74 1.74 28.07
CA VAL A 94 11.47 2.78 29.07
C VAL A 94 10.81 2.19 30.32
N PHE A 95 9.83 1.30 30.16
CA PHE A 95 9.19 0.63 31.31
C PHE A 95 10.18 -0.21 32.11
N ILE A 96 11.04 -0.99 31.43
CA ILE A 96 12.08 -1.79 32.09
C ILE A 96 13.04 -0.89 32.88
N ALA A 97 13.49 0.21 32.28
CA ALA A 97 14.38 1.16 32.94
C ALA A 97 13.74 1.79 34.19
N ILE A 98 12.47 2.16 34.13
CA ILE A 98 11.73 2.72 35.27
C ILE A 98 11.64 1.70 36.41
N ILE A 99 11.28 0.44 36.11
CA ILE A 99 11.18 -0.63 37.12
C ILE A 99 12.55 -0.86 37.78
N PHE A 100 13.62 -0.87 36.99
CA PHE A 100 14.98 -1.02 37.48
C PHE A 100 15.40 0.13 38.42
N LEU A 101 15.09 1.38 38.04
CA LEU A 101 15.33 2.57 38.87
C LEU A 101 14.56 2.50 40.20
N LEU A 102 13.30 2.09 40.17
CA LEU A 102 12.49 1.93 41.38
C LEU A 102 13.05 0.85 42.30
N ALA A 103 13.51 -0.28 41.74
CA ALA A 103 14.13 -1.36 42.50
C ALA A 103 15.43 -0.90 43.19
N LEU A 104 16.28 -0.14 42.48
CA LEU A 104 17.48 0.44 43.07
C LEU A 104 17.17 1.46 44.17
N PHE A 105 16.18 2.33 43.94
CA PHE A 105 15.75 3.32 44.93
C PHE A 105 15.22 2.65 46.21
N PHE A 106 14.40 1.60 46.05
CA PHE A 106 13.88 0.85 47.19
C PHE A 106 14.99 0.11 47.96
N ASN A 107 15.94 -0.49 47.23
CA ASN A 107 17.10 -1.14 47.84
C ASN A 107 17.97 -0.14 48.62
N PHE A 108 18.16 1.06 48.08
CA PHE A 108 18.90 2.14 48.74
C PHE A 108 18.22 2.64 50.02
N ILE A 109 16.88 2.74 50.04
CA ILE A 109 16.13 3.15 51.25
C ILE A 109 16.20 2.08 52.35
N MET A 110 16.21 0.81 51.96
CA MET A 110 16.22 -0.34 52.89
C MET A 110 17.62 -0.70 53.41
N THR A 111 18.67 -0.07 52.88
CA THR A 111 20.07 -0.23 53.31
C THR A 111 20.45 0.86 54.30
#